data_AF-A0A3M8HAL8-F1
#
_entry.id   AF-A0A3M8HAL8-F1
#
_cell.length_a   1.000
_cell.length_b   1.000
_cell.length_c   1.000
_cell.angle_alpha   90.00
_cell.angle_beta   90.00
_cell.angle_gamma   90.00
#
_symmetry.space_group_name_H-M   'P 1'
#
loop_
_entity.id
_entity.type
_entity.pdbx_description
1 polymer ?
#
loop_
_entity_poly.entity_id
_entity_poly.type
_entity_poly.pdbx_seq_one_letter_code
_entity_poly.pdbx_strand_id
1 'polypeptide(L)' 'MYLLNDNSEEEIRQAVEQYIYFYNFQRFQKRLNHLAPIEYRHQMAA' A
#
# COMPACT_ATOMS: atom_id res chain seq x y z
N MET A 1 -4.42 6.76 12.03
CA MET A 1 -5.59 6.30 11.23
C MET A 1 -6.75 7.21 11.61
N TYR A 2 -6.70 8.45 11.15
CA TYR A 2 -7.64 9.54 11.48
C TYR A 2 -8.76 9.66 10.43
N LEU A 3 -8.83 8.70 9.50
CA LEU A 3 -9.62 8.75 8.26
C LEU A 3 -10.94 7.97 8.35
N LEU A 4 -11.36 7.53 9.53
CA LEU A 4 -12.50 6.60 9.66
C LEU A 4 -13.68 7.17 10.47
N ASN A 5 -13.58 8.40 10.96
CA ASN A 5 -14.71 9.00 11.66
C ASN A 5 -15.61 9.66 10.61
N ASP A 6 -16.84 9.15 10.52
CA ASP A 6 -17.97 9.63 9.69
C ASP A 6 -18.04 9.21 8.21
N ASN A 7 -17.26 8.20 7.78
CA ASN A 7 -17.34 7.65 6.42
C ASN A 7 -18.34 6.47 6.32
N SER A 8 -19.00 6.36 5.17
CA SER A 8 -19.81 5.18 4.82
C SER A 8 -18.94 3.92 4.68
N GLU A 9 -19.55 2.74 4.84
CA GLU A 9 -18.86 1.45 4.68
C GLU A 9 -18.13 1.36 3.33
N GLU A 10 -18.75 1.86 2.26
CA GLU A 10 -18.19 1.86 0.93
C GLU A 10 -16.95 2.76 0.80
N GLU A 11 -16.98 3.96 1.39
CA GLU A 11 -15.82 4.86 1.43
C GLU A 11 -14.66 4.26 2.22
N ILE A 12 -14.96 3.58 3.33
CA ILE A 12 -13.96 2.86 4.12
C ILE A 12 -13.33 1.75 3.29
N ARG A 13 -14.15 0.94 2.60
CA ARG A 13 -13.68 -0.14 1.73
C ARG A 13 -12.76 0.40 0.64
N GLN A 14 -13.17 1.46 -0.05
CA GLN A 14 -12.38 2.11 -1.09
C GLN A 14 -11.06 2.66 -0.54
N ALA A 15 -11.07 3.31 0.63
CA ALA A 15 -9.86 3.83 1.27
C ALA A 15 -8.88 2.71 1.62
N VAL A 16 -9.37 1.57 2.12
CA VAL A 16 -8.56 0.39 2.41
C VAL A 16 -7.95 -0.18 1.12
N GLU A 17 -8.74 -0.34 0.06
CA GLU A 17 -8.25 -0.83 -1.24
C GLU A 17 -7.18 0.07 -1.84
N GLN A 18 -7.38 1.38 -1.81
CA GLN A 18 -6.40 2.37 -2.25
C GLN A 18 -5.12 2.30 -1.42
N TYR A 19 -5.24 2.14 -0.10
CA TYR A 19 -4.08 2.01 0.77
C TYR A 19 -3.30 0.71 0.50
N ILE A 20 -3.98 -0.41 0.27
CA ILE A 20 -3.36 -1.69 -0.11
C ILE A 20 -2.59 -1.54 -1.43
N TYR A 21 -3.18 -0.87 -2.41
CA TYR A 21 -2.52 -0.61 -3.69
C TYR A 21 -1.26 0.26 -3.51
N PHE A 22 -1.41 1.41 -2.85
CA PHE A 22 -0.29 2.30 -2.53
C PHE A 22 0.83 1.55 -1.81
N TYR A 23 0.47 0.75 -0.79
CA TYR A 23 1.43 -0.02 -0.01
C TYR A 23 2.24 -0.98 -0.88
N ASN A 24 1.59 -1.71 -1.77
CA ASN A 24 2.23 -2.78 -2.54
C ASN A 24 3.05 -2.27 -3.73
N PHE A 25 2.62 -1.17 -4.36
CA PHE A 25 3.17 -0.72 -5.64
C PHE A 25 3.89 0.62 -5.59
N GLN A 26 3.61 1.47 -4.60
CA GLN A 26 4.10 2.85 -4.59
C GLN A 26 4.88 3.21 -3.32
N ARG A 27 4.75 2.43 -2.25
CA ARG A 27 5.40 2.71 -0.98
C ARG A 27 6.90 2.45 -1.06
N PHE A 28 7.67 3.53 -1.06
CA PHE A 28 9.12 3.46 -0.89
C PHE A 28 9.50 2.89 0.47
N GLN A 29 10.29 1.81 0.48
CA GLN A 29 10.85 1.25 1.71
C GLN A 29 12.38 1.34 1.68
N LYS A 30 12.96 2.15 2.58
CA LYS A 30 14.43 2.32 2.69
C LYS A 30 15.17 0.99 2.88
N ARG A 31 14.57 0.05 3.60
CA ARG A 31 15.12 -1.30 3.82
C ARG A 31 15.09 -2.19 2.58
N LEU A 32 14.25 -1.87 1.59
CA LEU A 32 14.15 -2.59 0.33
C LEU A 32 14.87 -1.84 -0.79
N ASN A 33 15.97 -1.14 -0.48
CA ASN A 33 16.71 -0.32 -1.44
C ASN A 33 15.84 0.69 -2.20
N HIS A 34 14.86 1.28 -1.51
CA HIS A 34 13.90 2.22 -2.10
C HIS A 34 12.97 1.62 -3.16
N LEU A 35 12.80 0.31 -3.17
CA LEU A 35 11.81 -0.37 -4.02
C LEU A 35 10.46 -0.47 -3.31
N ALA A 36 9.39 -0.53 -4.11
CA ALA A 36 8.09 -0.98 -3.63
C ALA A 36 8.14 -2.48 -3.27
N PRO A 37 7.25 -2.96 -2.39
CA PRO A 37 7.24 -4.36 -1.96
C PRO A 37 7.17 -5.38 -3.10
N ILE A 38 6.39 -5.10 -4.15
CA ILE A 38 6.28 -6.00 -5.32
C ILE A 38 7.56 -6.01 -6.14
N GLU A 39 8.15 -4.85 -6.39
CA GLU A 39 9.40 -4.73 -7.15
C GLU A 39 10.54 -5.49 -6.46
N TYR A 40 10.64 -5.36 -5.13
CA TYR A 40 11.60 -6.11 -4.34
C TYR A 40 11.40 -7.62 -4.45
N ARG A 41 10.15 -8.11 -4.35
CA ARG A 41 9.85 -9.55 -4.51
C ARG A 41 10.22 -10.06 -5.91
N HIS A 42 9.99 -9.25 -6.95
CA HIS A 42 10.35 -9.61 -8.31
C HIS A 42 11.88 -9.74 -8.48
N GLN A 43 12.66 -8.82 -7.90
CA GLN A 43 14.13 -8.90 -7.92
C GLN A 43 14.69 -10.09 -7.13
N MET A 44 14.02 -10.54 -6.07
CA MET A 44 14.46 -11.69 -5.25
C MET A 44 14.00 -13.04 -5.79
N ALA A 45 13.02 -13.07 -6.68
CA ALA A 45 12.53 -14.29 -7.32
C ALA A 45 13.28 -14.64 -8.63
N ALA A 46 14.14 -13.73 -9.11
CA ALA A 46 15.03 -13.90 -10.27
C ALA A 46 16.42 -14.36 -9.82
#